data_AF-A0A8J5I424-F1
#
_entry.id   AF-A0A8J5I424-F1
#
_cell.length_a   1.000
_cell.length_b   1.000
_cell.length_c   1.000
_cell.angle_alpha   90.00
_cell.angle_beta   90.00
_cell.angle_gamma   90.00
#
_symmetry.space_group_name_H-M   'P 1'
#
loop_
_entity.id
_entity.type
_entity.pdbx_description
1 polymer ?
#
loop_
_entity_poly.entity_id
_entity_poly.type
_entity_poly.pdbx_seq_one_letter_code
_entity_poly.pdbx_strand_id
1 'polypeptide(L)'
;MAKPAATWSAAGFPTTPRLSAQGSRVIAVPLPSPVPQPRSNSPEEPLIHTLDTAESPQVTTPESQHDKTVSFGPLSLSEVAGVISTIFGDVSARDVRQQVGRIHGNAGEVLPTGVADLINAMGPVNASDVFLDIGSGIGVCIGVEVRAELSKLSEQRSQEHLETFPHLCTLRVVSLDVRDASLSSRSPLCEAILVFANNFLFEERANLVLARELCEMRRVRVVATSRLFCPRHRAT
;
A
#
# COMPACT_ATOMS: atom_id res chain seq x y z
N MET A 1 56.54 2.23 10.52
CA MET A 1 56.46 0.75 10.38
C MET A 1 55.00 0.37 10.21
N ALA A 2 54.59 0.11 8.96
CA ALA A 2 53.22 -0.24 8.59
C ALA A 2 53.06 -1.78 8.60
N LYS A 3 51.96 -2.28 9.18
CA LYS A 3 51.57 -3.70 9.10
C LYS A 3 50.97 -3.98 7.71
N PRO A 4 51.20 -5.16 7.12
CA PRO A 4 50.64 -5.51 5.82
C PRO A 4 49.17 -5.90 5.93
N ALA A 5 48.40 -5.54 4.90
CA ALA A 5 47.02 -5.93 4.70
C ALA A 5 46.95 -7.43 4.33
N ALA A 6 46.08 -8.17 5.00
CA ALA A 6 45.77 -9.55 4.67
C ALA A 6 44.91 -9.60 3.40
N THR A 7 45.47 -10.18 2.34
CA THR A 7 44.75 -10.64 1.15
C THR A 7 43.97 -11.91 1.50
N TRP A 8 42.64 -11.88 1.35
CA TRP A 8 41.81 -13.06 1.51
C TRP A 8 41.52 -13.67 0.14
N SER A 9 42.02 -14.90 -0.08
CA SER A 9 41.69 -15.74 -1.23
C SER A 9 40.24 -16.24 -1.14
N ALA A 10 39.52 -16.10 -2.25
CA ALA A 10 38.19 -16.65 -2.45
C ALA A 10 38.24 -18.18 -2.58
N ALA A 11 37.89 -18.90 -1.52
CA ALA A 11 37.52 -20.31 -1.63
C ALA A 11 36.64 -20.73 -0.42
N GLY A 12 35.42 -21.18 -0.70
CA GLY A 12 34.68 -22.06 0.19
C GLY A 12 33.69 -21.40 1.16
N PHE A 13 32.63 -20.78 0.66
CA PHE A 13 31.36 -20.73 1.39
C PHE A 13 30.29 -21.48 0.57
N PRO A 14 29.43 -22.29 1.21
CA PRO A 14 28.32 -22.92 0.51
C PRO A 14 27.43 -21.83 -0.07
N THR A 15 27.32 -21.83 -1.39
CA THR A 15 26.37 -21.03 -2.15
C THR A 15 24.97 -21.32 -1.62
N THR A 16 24.39 -20.37 -0.89
CA THR A 16 22.94 -20.28 -0.74
C THR A 16 22.31 -20.36 -2.13
N PRO A 17 21.23 -21.13 -2.34
CA PRO A 17 20.60 -21.20 -3.64
C PRO A 17 20.10 -19.80 -4.01
N ARG A 18 20.73 -19.18 -5.02
CA ARG A 18 20.06 -18.17 -5.84
C ARG A 18 18.87 -18.88 -6.45
N LEU A 19 17.68 -18.64 -5.92
CA LEU A 19 16.46 -18.95 -6.66
C LEU A 19 16.52 -18.10 -7.93
N SER A 20 16.57 -18.80 -9.06
CA SER A 20 16.56 -18.19 -10.38
C SER A 20 15.34 -17.29 -10.53
N ALA A 21 15.47 -16.28 -11.39
CA ALA A 21 14.39 -15.43 -11.87
C ALA A 21 13.37 -16.22 -12.71
N GLN A 22 12.76 -17.24 -12.12
CA GLN A 22 11.69 -18.05 -12.69
C GLN A 22 10.51 -18.04 -11.73
N GLY A 23 9.60 -17.10 -11.98
CA GLY A 23 8.18 -17.43 -11.90
C GLY A 23 7.37 -16.90 -10.72
N SER A 24 7.77 -15.83 -10.03
CA SER A 24 6.78 -15.05 -9.27
C SER A 24 5.96 -14.20 -10.23
N ARG A 25 4.98 -14.83 -10.90
CA ARG A 25 3.94 -14.10 -11.63
C ARG A 25 3.03 -13.45 -10.59
N VAL A 26 3.11 -12.13 -10.48
CA VAL A 26 2.06 -11.34 -9.83
C VAL A 26 0.79 -11.51 -10.66
N ILE A 27 -0.29 -12.00 -10.03
CA ILE A 27 -1.58 -12.21 -10.70
C ILE A 27 -2.54 -11.15 -10.17
N ALA A 28 -2.78 -10.10 -10.95
CA ALA A 28 -3.90 -9.20 -10.73
C ALA A 28 -5.18 -9.87 -11.27
N VAL A 29 -6.20 -10.03 -10.43
CA VAL A 29 -7.50 -10.56 -10.85
C VAL A 29 -8.57 -9.49 -10.61
N PRO A 30 -9.29 -9.04 -11.66
CA PRO A 30 -10.47 -8.20 -11.49
C PRO A 30 -11.57 -8.97 -10.75
N LEU A 31 -12.21 -8.35 -9.75
CA LEU A 31 -13.38 -8.94 -9.10
C LEU A 31 -14.61 -8.89 -10.04
N PRO A 32 -15.50 -9.88 -9.99
CA PRO A 32 -16.75 -9.85 -10.74
C PRO A 32 -17.65 -8.69 -10.27
N SER A 33 -18.26 -7.98 -11.22
CA SER A 33 -19.15 -6.85 -10.94
C SER A 33 -20.35 -7.26 -10.06
N PRO A 34 -20.80 -6.41 -9.12
CA PRO A 34 -22.01 -6.68 -8.36
C PRO A 34 -23.24 -6.71 -9.27
N VAL A 35 -24.13 -7.68 -9.02
CA VAL A 35 -25.43 -7.82 -9.69
C VAL A 35 -26.30 -6.59 -9.36
N PRO A 36 -26.91 -5.90 -10.35
CA PRO A 36 -27.77 -4.75 -10.08
C PRO A 36 -28.97 -5.15 -9.23
N GLN A 37 -29.20 -4.47 -8.10
CA GLN A 37 -30.45 -4.59 -7.35
C GLN A 37 -31.57 -3.77 -8.03
N PRO A 38 -32.82 -4.25 -7.98
CA PRO A 38 -33.95 -3.53 -8.57
C PRO A 38 -34.23 -2.21 -7.83
N ARG A 39 -34.48 -1.15 -8.60
CA ARG A 39 -34.78 0.20 -8.10
C ARG A 39 -36.12 0.19 -7.36
N SER A 40 -36.09 0.64 -6.10
CA SER A 40 -37.27 0.97 -5.30
C SER A 40 -37.71 2.40 -5.64
N ASN A 41 -38.89 2.56 -6.24
CA ASN A 41 -39.54 3.85 -6.48
C ASN A 41 -40.34 4.28 -5.25
N SER A 42 -40.14 5.51 -4.79
CA SER A 42 -41.11 6.22 -3.95
C SER A 42 -40.93 7.75 -4.09
N PRO A 43 -42.01 8.54 -3.90
CA PRO A 43 -42.33 9.69 -4.75
C PRO A 43 -41.92 11.08 -4.21
N GLU A 44 -41.87 12.05 -5.13
CA GLU A 44 -41.72 13.50 -4.95
C GLU A 44 -42.93 14.17 -4.26
N GLU A 45 -42.71 15.35 -3.64
CA GLU A 45 -43.60 16.53 -3.47
C GLU A 45 -42.95 17.57 -2.49
N PRO A 46 -43.31 18.87 -2.43
CA PRO A 46 -43.21 19.89 -3.50
C PRO A 46 -42.59 21.25 -3.01
N LEU A 47 -42.45 22.20 -3.95
CA LEU A 47 -41.97 23.59 -3.79
C LEU A 47 -42.81 24.49 -2.87
N ILE A 48 -42.16 25.45 -2.18
CA ILE A 48 -42.79 26.67 -1.64
C ILE A 48 -42.01 27.91 -2.11
N HIS A 49 -42.76 28.89 -2.63
CA HIS A 49 -42.39 30.25 -3.02
C HIS A 49 -41.99 31.16 -1.83
N THR A 50 -41.06 32.09 -2.00
CA THR A 50 -41.19 33.46 -1.42
C THR A 50 -40.43 34.52 -2.23
N LEU A 51 -41.03 35.71 -2.30
CA LEU A 51 -40.64 36.93 -3.00
C LEU A 51 -39.59 37.78 -2.24
N ASP A 52 -38.63 38.30 -3.00
CA ASP A 52 -37.99 39.63 -3.06
C ASP A 52 -37.80 40.59 -1.85
N THR A 53 -36.61 41.24 -1.92
CA THR A 53 -36.19 42.59 -1.48
C THR A 53 -35.48 42.78 -0.13
N ALA A 54 -34.17 43.11 -0.15
CA ALA A 54 -33.58 44.35 0.41
C ALA A 54 -32.04 44.38 0.30
N GLU A 55 -31.48 45.59 0.27
CA GLU A 55 -30.16 46.00 -0.23
C GLU A 55 -29.10 46.26 0.88
N SER A 56 -27.83 45.90 0.61
CA SER A 56 -26.53 46.38 1.18
C SER A 56 -26.18 46.16 2.68
N PRO A 57 -24.88 46.18 3.11
CA PRO A 57 -23.68 46.72 2.45
C PRO A 57 -22.43 45.80 2.40
N GLN A 58 -21.45 46.24 1.62
CA GLN A 58 -20.12 45.64 1.42
C GLN A 58 -19.32 45.50 2.72
N VAL A 59 -18.79 44.30 2.97
CA VAL A 59 -17.72 44.04 3.94
C VAL A 59 -16.52 43.50 3.17
N THR A 60 -15.48 44.33 3.08
CA THR A 60 -14.14 43.97 2.63
C THR A 60 -13.57 42.91 3.57
N THR A 61 -13.37 41.70 3.05
CA THR A 61 -12.65 40.63 3.76
C THR A 61 -11.29 40.46 3.09
N PRO A 62 -10.18 40.44 3.86
CA PRO A 62 -8.83 40.36 3.29
C PRO A 62 -8.61 39.05 2.56
N GLU A 63 -7.86 39.13 1.45
CA GLU A 63 -7.47 38.01 0.61
C GLU A 63 -6.87 36.87 1.44
N SER A 64 -7.62 35.79 1.56
CA SER A 64 -7.11 34.49 2.00
C SER A 64 -6.07 34.06 0.98
N GLN A 65 -4.79 34.14 1.35
CA GLN A 65 -3.68 33.58 0.60
C GLN A 65 -4.03 32.14 0.22
N HIS A 66 -4.24 31.96 -1.07
CA HIS A 66 -4.59 30.68 -1.66
C HIS A 66 -3.48 29.69 -1.35
N ASP A 67 -3.89 28.60 -0.71
CA ASP A 67 -3.13 27.41 -0.43
C ASP A 67 -2.36 26.98 -1.69
N LYS A 68 -1.04 27.16 -1.69
CA LYS A 68 -0.18 26.69 -2.79
C LYS A 68 -0.09 25.17 -2.66
N THR A 69 -1.12 24.48 -3.15
CA THR A 69 -1.02 23.06 -3.46
C THR A 69 0.05 22.92 -4.54
N VAL A 70 1.27 22.54 -4.14
CA VAL A 70 2.36 22.24 -5.07
C VAL A 70 1.95 20.98 -5.83
N SER A 71 1.49 21.16 -7.07
CA SER A 71 1.19 20.07 -8.00
C SER A 71 2.51 19.47 -8.47
N PHE A 72 2.96 18.40 -7.82
CA PHE A 72 4.05 17.57 -8.37
C PHE A 72 3.49 16.76 -9.55
N GLY A 73 4.11 16.92 -10.72
CA GLY A 73 3.87 16.00 -11.84
C GLY A 73 4.32 14.57 -11.48
N PRO A 74 3.83 13.54 -12.18
CA PRO A 74 4.24 12.16 -11.94
C PRO A 74 5.76 12.02 -12.15
N LEU A 75 6.44 11.49 -11.13
CA LEU A 75 7.88 11.23 -11.17
C LEU A 75 8.20 10.08 -12.14
N SER A 76 9.34 10.17 -12.83
CA SER A 76 9.92 9.05 -13.56
C SER A 76 10.39 7.96 -12.60
N LEU A 77 10.56 6.73 -13.10
CA LEU A 77 11.04 5.60 -12.28
C LEU A 77 12.41 5.87 -11.63
N SER A 78 13.29 6.60 -12.32
CA SER A 78 14.60 7.00 -11.78
C SER A 78 14.47 8.01 -10.63
N GLU A 79 13.55 8.97 -10.77
CA GLU A 79 13.28 9.94 -9.70
C GLU A 79 12.65 9.24 -8.49
N VAL A 80 11.69 8.34 -8.71
CA VAL A 80 11.11 7.51 -7.64
C VAL A 80 12.19 6.69 -6.93
N ALA A 81 13.10 6.05 -7.67
CA ALA A 81 14.20 5.31 -7.06
C ALA A 81 15.13 6.21 -6.23
N GLY A 82 15.39 7.44 -6.69
CA GLY A 82 16.14 8.44 -5.93
C GLY A 82 15.43 8.88 -4.66
N VAL A 83 14.10 9.11 -4.72
CA VAL A 83 13.27 9.44 -3.56
C VAL A 83 13.25 8.29 -2.56
N ILE A 84 13.02 7.05 -3.00
CA ILE A 84 13.06 5.86 -2.14
C ILE A 84 14.44 5.73 -1.47
N SER A 85 15.52 5.94 -2.22
CA SER A 85 16.89 5.90 -1.67
C SER A 85 17.14 7.03 -0.67
N THR A 86 16.48 8.17 -0.83
CA THR A 86 16.58 9.29 0.13
C THR A 86 15.85 8.96 1.43
N ILE A 87 14.64 8.37 1.33
CA ILE A 87 13.79 8.07 2.49
C ILE A 87 14.30 6.86 3.29
N PHE A 88 14.83 5.84 2.60
CA PHE A 88 15.16 4.55 3.22
C PHE A 88 16.63 4.14 3.07
N GLY A 89 17.50 4.99 2.52
CA GLY A 89 18.89 4.62 2.18
C GLY A 89 19.76 4.26 3.38
N ASP A 90 19.38 4.67 4.58
CA ASP A 90 20.05 4.34 5.84
C ASP A 90 19.40 3.15 6.58
N VAL A 91 18.28 2.62 6.09
CA VAL A 91 17.66 1.40 6.61
C VAL A 91 18.49 0.20 6.20
N SER A 92 18.96 -0.54 7.20
CA SER A 92 19.81 -1.70 6.99
C SER A 92 19.02 -3.01 6.99
N ALA A 93 19.66 -4.07 6.51
CA ALA A 93 19.11 -5.42 6.61
C ALA A 93 18.86 -5.85 8.08
N ARG A 94 19.58 -5.27 9.06
CA ARG A 94 19.36 -5.57 10.49
C ARG A 94 18.03 -5.02 10.99
N ASP A 95 17.59 -3.88 10.46
CA ASP A 95 16.36 -3.22 10.88
C ASP A 95 15.13 -3.97 10.34
N VAL A 96 15.27 -4.56 9.15
CA VAL A 96 14.17 -5.22 8.45
C VAL A 96 14.13 -6.73 8.67
N ARG A 97 15.27 -7.42 8.77
CA ARG A 97 15.26 -8.88 8.87
C ARG A 97 14.73 -9.36 10.22
N GLN A 98 13.97 -10.45 10.18
CA GLN A 98 13.57 -11.15 11.39
C GLN A 98 14.80 -11.67 12.16
N GLN A 99 14.63 -11.83 13.47
CA GLN A 99 15.67 -12.40 14.33
C GLN A 99 15.95 -13.86 13.98
N VAL A 100 17.20 -14.28 14.16
CA VAL A 100 17.63 -15.67 13.92
C VAL A 100 16.81 -16.64 14.75
N GLY A 101 16.40 -17.76 14.14
CA GLY A 101 15.60 -18.80 14.78
C GLY A 101 14.10 -18.52 14.84
N ARG A 102 13.64 -17.36 14.35
CA ARG A 102 12.22 -17.09 14.15
C ARG A 102 11.76 -17.63 12.80
N ILE A 103 10.54 -18.15 12.76
CA ILE A 103 9.88 -18.61 11.53
C ILE A 103 8.72 -17.68 11.11
N HIS A 104 8.38 -16.70 11.96
CA HIS A 104 7.32 -15.71 11.75
C HIS A 104 7.91 -14.29 11.71
N GLY A 105 7.23 -13.37 11.02
CA GLY A 105 7.67 -11.98 10.89
C GLY A 105 8.72 -11.76 9.80
N ASN A 106 8.82 -12.68 8.83
CA ASN A 106 9.63 -12.44 7.65
C ASN A 106 9.10 -11.23 6.88
N ALA A 107 9.96 -10.24 6.63
CA ALA A 107 9.65 -9.18 5.68
C ALA A 107 9.84 -9.73 4.25
N GLY A 108 8.82 -9.56 3.41
CA GLY A 108 8.95 -9.76 1.98
C GLY A 108 9.59 -8.54 1.32
N GLU A 109 10.28 -8.74 0.19
CA GLU A 109 10.83 -7.64 -0.61
C GLU A 109 10.12 -7.58 -1.97
N VAL A 110 9.78 -6.36 -2.39
CA VAL A 110 9.33 -6.05 -3.74
C VAL A 110 10.19 -4.89 -4.24
N LEU A 111 10.89 -5.11 -5.34
CA LEU A 111 11.74 -4.08 -5.94
C LEU A 111 10.88 -2.94 -6.50
N PRO A 112 11.39 -1.69 -6.57
CA PRO A 112 10.65 -0.57 -7.15
C PRO A 112 10.10 -0.83 -8.56
N THR A 113 10.87 -1.56 -9.40
CA THR A 113 10.41 -2.02 -10.71
C THR A 113 9.22 -2.96 -10.63
N GLY A 114 9.23 -3.89 -9.67
CA GLY A 114 8.11 -4.80 -9.41
C GLY A 114 6.87 -4.08 -8.90
N VAL A 115 7.02 -3.03 -8.09
CA VAL A 115 5.92 -2.15 -7.68
C VAL A 115 5.36 -1.39 -8.89
N ALA A 116 6.21 -0.88 -9.77
CA ALA A 116 5.76 -0.21 -11.00
C ALA A 116 4.98 -1.16 -11.92
N ASP A 117 5.48 -2.39 -12.13
CA ASP A 117 4.79 -3.42 -12.90
C ASP A 117 3.45 -3.82 -12.26
N LEU A 118 3.40 -3.91 -10.93
CA LEU A 118 2.19 -4.17 -10.16
C LEU A 118 1.14 -3.08 -10.38
N ILE A 119 1.52 -1.81 -10.23
CA ILE A 119 0.63 -0.66 -10.44
C ILE A 119 0.09 -0.66 -11.88
N ASN A 120 0.97 -0.90 -12.86
CA ASN A 120 0.57 -0.99 -14.27
C ASN A 120 -0.43 -2.14 -14.50
N ALA A 121 -0.21 -3.30 -13.87
CA ALA A 121 -1.07 -4.46 -14.00
C ALA A 121 -2.44 -4.29 -13.32
N MET A 122 -2.53 -3.45 -12.28
CA MET A 122 -3.79 -3.10 -11.62
C MET A 122 -4.69 -2.18 -12.46
N GLY A 123 -4.15 -1.62 -13.56
CA GLY A 123 -4.85 -0.71 -14.44
C GLY A 123 -4.86 0.73 -13.91
N PRO A 124 -5.74 1.60 -14.43
CA PRO A 124 -5.75 3.02 -14.06
C PRO A 124 -5.93 3.20 -12.56
N VAL A 125 -5.08 4.01 -11.94
CA VAL A 125 -5.14 4.41 -10.53
C VAL A 125 -5.47 5.90 -10.47
N ASN A 126 -6.50 6.26 -9.73
CA ASN A 126 -6.91 7.65 -9.54
C ASN A 126 -6.36 8.22 -8.24
N ALA A 127 -6.22 9.55 -8.15
CA ALA A 127 -5.74 10.21 -6.93
C ALA A 127 -6.63 9.99 -5.69
N SER A 128 -7.91 9.63 -5.90
CA SER A 128 -8.86 9.29 -4.84
C SER A 128 -8.90 7.79 -4.50
N ASP A 129 -8.17 6.95 -5.25
CA ASP A 129 -8.12 5.52 -4.98
C ASP A 129 -7.29 5.26 -3.72
N VAL A 130 -7.83 4.42 -2.86
CA VAL A 130 -7.12 3.94 -1.66
C VAL A 130 -6.36 2.67 -2.03
N PHE A 131 -5.03 2.73 -1.91
CA PHE A 131 -4.14 1.58 -2.04
C PHE A 131 -3.82 1.00 -0.67
N LEU A 132 -4.12 -0.28 -0.46
CA LEU A 132 -3.88 -1.00 0.78
C LEU A 132 -2.81 -2.07 0.57
N ASP A 133 -1.76 -2.03 1.39
CA ASP A 133 -0.68 -3.02 1.42
C ASP A 133 -0.76 -3.89 2.69
N ILE A 134 -0.80 -5.20 2.52
CA ILE A 134 -0.93 -6.16 3.63
C ILE A 134 0.37 -6.92 3.81
N GLY A 135 0.92 -6.83 5.02
CA GLY A 135 2.31 -7.18 5.30
C GLY A 135 3.25 -6.11 4.75
N SER A 136 2.92 -4.84 5.00
CA SER A 136 3.54 -3.69 4.31
C SER A 136 5.01 -3.47 4.66
N GLY A 137 5.53 -4.10 5.71
CA GLY A 137 6.88 -3.87 6.21
C GLY A 137 7.11 -2.38 6.49
N ILE A 138 8.09 -1.79 5.80
CA ILE A 138 8.42 -0.37 5.89
C ILE A 138 7.79 0.50 4.78
N GLY A 139 6.86 -0.06 3.99
CA GLY A 139 6.29 0.56 2.79
C GLY A 139 5.63 1.93 3.01
N VAL A 140 5.34 2.63 1.91
CA VAL A 140 4.96 4.07 1.88
C VAL A 140 3.47 4.36 1.68
N CYS A 141 2.58 3.41 1.99
CA CYS A 141 1.14 3.54 1.74
C CYS A 141 0.28 3.22 2.98
N ILE A 142 -1.04 3.15 2.81
CA ILE A 142 -1.90 2.62 3.87
C ILE A 142 -1.59 1.13 3.99
N GLY A 143 -1.12 0.72 5.17
CA GLY A 143 -0.53 -0.59 5.38
C GLY A 143 -1.06 -1.31 6.62
N VAL A 144 -1.04 -2.63 6.60
CA VAL A 144 -1.19 -3.49 7.78
C VAL A 144 0.12 -4.24 7.98
N GLU A 145 0.74 -4.11 9.15
CA GLU A 145 2.01 -4.75 9.47
C GLU A 145 2.01 -5.34 10.88
N VAL A 146 2.32 -6.63 11.00
CA VAL A 146 2.31 -7.33 12.29
C VAL A 146 3.49 -6.92 13.17
N ARG A 147 4.61 -6.48 12.56
CA ARG A 147 5.82 -6.06 13.24
C ARG A 147 5.78 -4.57 13.57
N ALA A 148 5.41 -4.28 14.82
CA ALA A 148 5.31 -2.92 15.33
C ALA A 148 6.58 -2.08 15.11
N GLU A 149 7.76 -2.69 15.16
CA GLU A 149 9.01 -1.99 14.89
C GLU A 149 9.16 -1.53 13.44
N LEU A 150 8.63 -2.28 12.47
CA LEU A 150 8.65 -1.89 11.06
C LEU A 150 7.61 -0.81 10.77
N SER A 151 6.41 -0.93 11.35
CA SER A 151 5.39 0.11 11.29
C SER A 151 5.92 1.43 11.83
N LYS A 152 6.58 1.39 12.99
CA LYS A 152 7.19 2.57 13.61
C LYS A 152 8.32 3.15 12.76
N LEU A 153 9.15 2.28 12.15
CA LEU A 153 10.22 2.72 11.26
C LEU A 153 9.66 3.43 10.02
N SER A 154 8.61 2.88 9.38
CA SER A 154 7.94 3.52 8.25
C SER A 154 7.37 4.89 8.62
N GLU A 155 6.70 5.00 9.77
CA GLU A 155 6.15 6.26 10.26
C GLU A 155 7.26 7.28 10.54
N GLN A 156 8.35 6.86 11.20
CA GLN A 156 9.50 7.72 11.46
C GLN A 156 10.11 8.27 10.15
N ARG A 157 10.36 7.40 9.16
CA ARG A 157 10.90 7.83 7.86
C ARG A 157 9.96 8.76 7.13
N SER A 158 8.66 8.49 7.19
CA SER A 158 7.67 9.37 6.59
C SER A 158 7.74 10.76 7.21
N GLN A 159 7.73 10.84 8.55
CA GLN A 159 7.79 12.09 9.30
C GLN A 159 9.08 12.88 9.03
N GLU A 160 10.23 12.22 9.03
CA GLU A 160 11.54 12.82 8.75
C GLU A 160 11.61 13.49 7.37
N HIS A 161 10.80 13.02 6.42
CA HIS A 161 10.82 13.49 5.04
C HIS A 161 9.53 14.21 4.59
N LEU A 162 8.57 14.48 5.50
CA LEU A 162 7.29 15.12 5.17
C LEU A 162 7.46 16.50 4.51
N GLU A 163 8.43 17.29 4.94
CA GLU A 163 8.68 18.63 4.37
C GLU A 163 9.15 18.56 2.92
N THR A 164 9.95 17.54 2.59
CA THR A 164 10.50 17.35 1.24
C THR A 164 9.50 16.62 0.33
N PHE A 165 8.74 15.68 0.89
CA PHE A 165 7.75 14.87 0.18
C PHE A 165 6.38 14.93 0.89
N PRO A 166 5.60 16.00 0.70
CA PRO A 166 4.32 16.19 1.41
C PRO A 166 3.31 15.06 1.21
N HIS A 167 3.38 14.32 0.09
CA HIS A 167 2.50 13.18 -0.18
C HIS A 167 2.61 12.05 0.85
N LEU A 168 3.71 11.98 1.60
CA LEU A 168 3.89 11.02 2.70
C LEU A 168 2.88 11.26 3.84
N CYS A 169 2.19 12.41 3.90
CA CYS A 169 1.16 12.68 4.91
C CYS A 169 -0.06 11.74 4.81
N THR A 170 -0.22 11.07 3.67
CA THR A 170 -1.29 10.09 3.43
C THR A 170 -0.95 8.69 3.96
N LEU A 171 0.31 8.45 4.34
CA LEU A 171 0.78 7.18 4.87
C LEU A 171 0.11 6.87 6.21
N ARG A 172 -0.41 5.64 6.33
CA ARG A 172 -0.92 5.10 7.59
C ARG A 172 -0.64 3.61 7.67
N VAL A 173 0.41 3.23 8.40
CA VAL A 173 0.67 1.82 8.70
C VAL A 173 0.05 1.50 10.05
N VAL A 174 -0.87 0.54 10.06
CA VAL A 174 -1.50 0.02 11.27
C VAL A 174 -0.71 -1.19 11.73
N SER A 175 -0.14 -1.12 12.94
CA SER A 175 0.53 -2.27 13.53
C SER A 175 -0.49 -3.27 14.06
N LEU A 176 -0.76 -4.32 13.29
CA LEU A 176 -1.69 -5.37 13.66
C LEU A 176 -1.46 -6.65 12.83
N ASP A 177 -1.86 -7.78 13.40
CA ASP A 177 -2.06 -9.00 12.63
C ASP A 177 -3.25 -8.84 11.66
N VAL A 178 -3.08 -9.31 10.42
CA VAL A 178 -4.14 -9.29 9.41
C VAL A 178 -5.41 -10.02 9.87
N ARG A 179 -5.27 -11.03 10.73
CA ARG A 179 -6.39 -11.79 11.29
C ARG A 179 -7.29 -10.95 12.18
N ASP A 180 -6.75 -9.87 12.74
CA ASP A 180 -7.44 -8.99 13.68
C ASP A 180 -7.77 -7.62 13.05
N ALA A 181 -7.41 -7.39 11.78
CA ALA A 181 -7.47 -6.08 11.13
C ALA A 181 -8.86 -5.62 10.73
N SER A 182 -9.82 -6.54 10.63
CA SER A 182 -11.19 -6.26 10.21
C SER A 182 -11.22 -5.41 8.93
N LEU A 183 -10.48 -5.84 7.90
CA LEU A 183 -10.24 -5.08 6.66
C LEU A 183 -11.55 -4.65 5.99
N SER A 184 -12.60 -5.48 6.09
CA SER A 184 -13.90 -5.21 5.45
C SER A 184 -14.74 -4.12 6.12
N SER A 185 -14.42 -3.75 7.36
CA SER A 185 -15.25 -2.84 8.19
C SER A 185 -14.47 -1.70 8.84
N ARG A 186 -13.14 -1.77 8.91
CA ARG A 186 -12.30 -0.77 9.55
C ARG A 186 -11.86 0.30 8.56
N SER A 187 -12.25 1.55 8.78
CA SER A 187 -11.73 2.68 8.01
C SER A 187 -10.27 3.00 8.39
N PRO A 188 -9.39 3.38 7.44
CA PRO A 188 -9.65 3.51 5.99
C PRO A 188 -9.46 2.20 5.19
N LEU A 189 -9.15 1.07 5.84
CA LEU A 189 -8.86 -0.20 5.18
C LEU A 189 -10.03 -0.67 4.30
N CYS A 190 -11.27 -0.56 4.80
CA CYS A 190 -12.49 -0.94 4.08
C CYS A 190 -12.77 -0.11 2.82
N GLU A 191 -12.11 1.04 2.69
CA GLU A 191 -12.25 1.93 1.53
C GLU A 191 -11.29 1.62 0.39
N ALA A 192 -10.44 0.60 0.56
CA ALA A 192 -9.45 0.21 -0.44
C ALA A 192 -10.11 -0.16 -1.78
N ILE A 193 -9.55 0.42 -2.85
CA ILE A 193 -9.89 0.09 -4.24
C ILE A 193 -8.89 -0.92 -4.79
N LEU A 194 -7.63 -0.78 -4.39
CA LEU A 194 -6.51 -1.59 -4.82
C LEU A 194 -5.90 -2.24 -3.58
N VAL A 195 -5.75 -3.56 -3.59
CA VAL A 195 -5.13 -4.29 -2.49
C VAL A 195 -3.94 -5.08 -3.00
N PHE A 196 -2.80 -4.94 -2.33
CA PHE A 196 -1.63 -5.76 -2.50
C PHE A 196 -1.34 -6.57 -1.24
N ALA A 197 -0.95 -7.83 -1.41
CA ALA A 197 -0.45 -8.65 -0.30
C ALA A 197 0.66 -9.57 -0.79
N ASN A 198 1.89 -9.38 -0.31
CA ASN A 198 2.95 -10.35 -0.51
C ASN A 198 2.83 -11.54 0.47
N ASN A 199 1.77 -12.32 0.31
CA ASN A 199 1.38 -13.38 1.24
C ASN A 199 2.11 -14.72 1.01
N PHE A 200 3.26 -14.73 0.34
CA PHE A 200 4.01 -15.95 0.02
C PHE A 200 4.39 -16.74 1.29
N LEU A 201 4.80 -16.03 2.34
CA LEU A 201 5.22 -16.61 3.62
C LEU A 201 4.14 -16.48 4.72
N PHE A 202 2.93 -16.08 4.37
CA PHE A 202 1.85 -16.00 5.36
C PHE A 202 1.44 -17.42 5.78
N GLU A 203 1.12 -17.56 7.07
CA GLU A 203 0.48 -18.77 7.59
C GLU A 203 -0.86 -19.02 6.89
N GLU A 204 -1.22 -20.30 6.75
CA GLU A 204 -2.49 -20.68 6.11
C GLU A 204 -3.70 -20.03 6.78
N ARG A 205 -3.72 -19.96 8.13
CA ARG A 205 -4.79 -19.30 8.86
C ARG A 205 -4.90 -17.81 8.54
N ALA A 206 -3.76 -17.13 8.36
CA ALA A 206 -3.75 -15.72 7.96
C ALA A 206 -4.27 -15.55 6.53
N ASN A 207 -3.89 -16.45 5.61
CA ASN A 207 -4.40 -16.46 4.24
C ASN A 207 -5.91 -16.69 4.16
N LEU A 208 -6.46 -17.61 4.98
CA LEU A 208 -7.90 -17.87 5.02
C LEU A 208 -8.70 -16.67 5.54
N VAL A 209 -8.21 -15.99 6.58
CA VAL A 209 -8.87 -14.77 7.08
C VAL A 209 -8.75 -13.64 6.06
N LEU A 210 -7.58 -13.45 5.47
CA LEU A 210 -7.37 -12.47 4.41
C LEU A 210 -8.32 -12.71 3.23
N ALA A 211 -8.48 -13.95 2.77
CA ALA A 211 -9.41 -14.31 1.71
C ALA A 211 -10.86 -13.93 2.08
N ARG A 212 -11.30 -14.30 3.30
CA ARG A 212 -12.64 -13.98 3.80
C ARG A 212 -12.89 -12.47 3.82
N GLU A 213 -11.96 -11.71 4.39
CA GLU A 213 -12.09 -10.26 4.50
C GLU A 213 -12.13 -9.60 3.11
N LEU A 214 -11.25 -10.01 2.19
CA LEU A 214 -11.23 -9.50 0.82
C LEU A 214 -12.54 -9.78 0.07
N CYS A 215 -13.17 -10.92 0.30
CA CYS A 215 -14.50 -11.22 -0.26
C CYS A 215 -15.61 -10.31 0.28
N GLU A 216 -15.44 -9.75 1.49
CA GLU A 216 -16.42 -8.86 2.13
C GLU A 216 -16.15 -7.37 1.82
N MET A 217 -14.96 -7.03 1.32
CA MET A 217 -14.60 -5.66 0.94
C MET A 217 -15.34 -5.21 -0.33
N ARG A 218 -16.31 -4.31 -0.17
CA ARG A 218 -17.24 -3.92 -1.25
C ARG A 218 -16.64 -3.04 -2.34
N ARG A 219 -15.57 -2.30 -2.03
CA ARG A 219 -14.99 -1.30 -2.93
C ARG A 219 -13.77 -1.80 -3.69
N VAL A 220 -13.22 -2.95 -3.29
CA VAL A 220 -12.03 -3.51 -3.92
C VAL A 220 -12.35 -3.87 -5.36
N ARG A 221 -11.50 -3.38 -6.27
CA ARG A 221 -11.59 -3.66 -7.71
C ARG A 221 -10.52 -4.66 -8.14
N VAL A 222 -9.32 -4.50 -7.60
CA VAL A 222 -8.17 -5.36 -7.92
C VAL A 222 -7.50 -5.82 -6.65
N VAL A 223 -7.27 -7.13 -6.58
CA VAL A 223 -6.40 -7.75 -5.58
C VAL A 223 -5.21 -8.35 -6.31
N ALA A 224 -4.01 -8.04 -5.83
CA ALA A 224 -2.79 -8.66 -6.28
C ALA A 224 -2.10 -9.36 -5.10
N THR A 225 -1.90 -10.66 -5.24
CA THR A 225 -1.29 -11.49 -4.20
C THR A 225 -0.22 -12.40 -4.76
N SER A 226 0.73 -12.79 -3.92
CA SER A 226 1.77 -13.78 -4.24
C SER A 226 1.24 -15.22 -4.21
N ARG A 227 0.11 -15.47 -3.52
CA ARG A 227 -0.62 -16.75 -3.51
C ARG A 227 -2.07 -16.55 -3.91
N LEU A 228 -2.58 -17.50 -4.71
CA LEU A 228 -3.98 -17.52 -5.13
C LEU A 228 -4.89 -17.94 -3.97
N PHE A 229 -5.95 -17.17 -3.69
CA PHE A 229 -6.99 -17.55 -2.73
C PHE A 229 -8.00 -18.55 -3.30
N CYS A 230 -8.21 -18.50 -4.61
CA CYS A 230 -9.07 -19.44 -5.33
C CYS A 230 -8.26 -20.07 -6.47
N PRO A 231 -8.15 -21.40 -6.53
CA PRO A 231 -7.73 -22.06 -7.76
C PRO A 231 -8.70 -21.63 -8.86
N ARG A 232 -8.19 -21.07 -9.97
CA ARG A 232 -9.02 -20.99 -11.18
C ARG A 232 -9.42 -22.43 -11.49
N HIS A 233 -10.72 -22.71 -11.53
CA HIS A 233 -11.21 -23.93 -12.15
C HIS A 233 -10.70 -23.94 -13.59
N ARG A 234 -9.54 -24.56 -13.85
CA ARG A 234 -9.36 -25.22 -15.13
C ARG A 234 -10.21 -26.47 -15.01
N ALA A 235 -11.39 -26.42 -15.61
CA ALA A 235 -11.98 -27.66 -16.09
C ALA A 235 -10.91 -28.31 -16.99
N THR A 236 -10.33 -29.40 -16.49
CA THR A 236 -9.53 -30.32 -17.31
C THR A 236 -10.45 -31.02 -18.29
#